data_AF-A0A1C0V151-F1
#
_entry.id   AF-A0A1C0V151-F1
#
_cell.length_a   1.000
_cell.length_b   1.000
_cell.length_c   1.000
_cell.angle_alpha   90.00
_cell.angle_beta   90.00
_cell.angle_gamma   90.00
#
_symmetry.space_group_name_H-M   'P 1'
#
loop_
_entity.id
_entity.type
_entity.pdbx_description
1 polymer ?
#
loop_
_entity_poly.entity_id
_entity_poly.type
_entity_poly.pdbx_seq_one_letter_code
_entity_poly.pdbx_strand_id
1 'polypeptide(L)'
;MAHWIQFSYERNEYLVNLASIRFFARDSSQRISFWLPDSAMPVVLVPQDHPTAYRQVMEFIDRLPDANADCYWVNLVYDRRQYTINLKTIRAFSRSANGRLVFWLPDNGQDMVLHPELNAEAYHLVNDYITKCITGPGAIDPLMGN
;
A
#
# COMPACT_ATOMS: atom_id res chain seq x y z
N MET A 1 16.17 -5.12 0.20
CA MET A 1 17.33 -4.22 0.04
C MET A 1 16.88 -2.78 0.24
N ALA A 2 17.69 -1.95 0.87
CA ALA A 2 17.37 -0.54 1.07
C ALA A 2 17.46 0.21 -0.27
N HIS A 3 16.48 1.07 -0.53
CA HIS A 3 16.40 1.89 -1.75
C HIS A 3 16.30 3.35 -1.32
N TRP A 4 17.46 3.95 -1.04
CA TRP A 4 17.53 5.34 -0.57
C TRP A 4 17.42 6.31 -1.72
N ILE A 5 16.57 7.33 -1.55
CA ILE A 5 16.48 8.50 -2.42
C ILE A 5 16.72 9.77 -1.61
N GLN A 6 17.18 10.81 -2.29
CA GLN A 6 17.41 12.13 -1.73
C GLN A 6 16.69 13.16 -2.60
N PHE A 7 15.93 14.05 -1.96
CA PHE A 7 15.22 15.12 -2.67
C PHE A 7 14.94 16.31 -1.74
N SER A 8 14.94 17.51 -2.31
CA SER A 8 14.42 18.70 -1.65
C SER A 8 12.90 18.70 -1.76
N TYR A 9 12.21 18.93 -0.64
CA TYR A 9 10.77 19.08 -0.60
C TYR A 9 10.42 20.15 0.42
N GLU A 10 9.59 21.10 0.03
CA GLU A 10 9.34 22.32 0.79
C GLU A 10 10.66 23.06 1.13
N ARG A 11 11.03 23.16 2.42
CA ARG A 11 12.23 23.85 2.90
C ARG A 11 13.32 22.91 3.41
N ASN A 12 13.12 21.60 3.28
CA ASN A 12 14.00 20.59 3.84
C ASN A 12 14.54 19.66 2.75
N GLU A 13 15.66 19.03 3.08
CA GLU A 13 16.16 17.88 2.35
C GLU A 13 15.68 16.60 3.03
N TYR A 14 15.13 15.67 2.24
CA TYR A 14 14.65 14.39 2.72
C TYR A 14 15.51 13.25 2.20
N LEU A 15 15.86 12.35 3.10
CA LEU A 15 16.55 11.09 2.83
C LEU A 15 15.58 9.96 3.17
N VAL A 16 15.06 9.29 2.15
CA VAL A 16 13.95 8.34 2.32
C VAL A 16 14.35 6.98 1.78
N ASN A 17 14.20 5.95 2.60
CA ASN A 17 14.28 4.57 2.15
C ASN A 17 12.92 4.15 1.57
N LEU A 18 12.81 3.99 0.25
CA LEU A 18 11.56 3.61 -0.40
C LEU A 18 11.02 2.26 0.07
N ALA A 19 11.90 1.36 0.56
CA ALA A 19 11.48 0.08 1.11
C ALA A 19 10.71 0.20 2.45
N SER A 20 10.76 1.36 3.13
CA SER A 20 9.94 1.60 4.33
C SER A 20 8.59 2.26 4.03
N ILE A 21 8.39 2.75 2.80
CA ILE A 21 7.11 3.33 2.39
C ILE A 21 6.08 2.20 2.29
N ARG A 22 4.91 2.43 2.89
CA ARG A 22 3.89 1.38 3.08
C ARG A 22 2.87 1.35 1.94
N PHE A 23 2.67 2.48 1.27
CA PHE A 23 1.86 2.58 0.07
C PHE A 23 2.21 3.83 -0.75
N PHE A 24 1.87 3.79 -2.03
CA PHE A 24 1.94 4.91 -2.97
C PHE A 24 0.56 5.12 -3.57
N ALA A 25 0.20 6.38 -3.81
CA ALA A 25 -1.00 6.77 -4.54
C ALA A 25 -0.61 7.61 -5.75
N ARG A 26 -1.12 7.25 -6.93
CA ARG A 26 -0.92 8.00 -8.17
C ARG A 26 -2.26 8.47 -8.73
N ASP A 27 -2.37 9.76 -9.00
CA ASP A 27 -3.56 10.33 -9.64
C ASP A 27 -3.42 10.38 -11.18
N SER A 28 -4.51 10.77 -11.85
CA SER A 28 -4.53 10.93 -13.32
C SER A 28 -3.59 12.01 -13.83
N SER A 29 -3.17 12.95 -12.98
CA SER A 29 -2.23 14.03 -13.30
C SER A 29 -0.77 13.61 -13.12
N GLN A 30 -0.50 12.31 -12.94
CA GLN A 30 0.84 11.77 -12.70
C GLN A 30 1.48 12.33 -11.43
N ARG A 31 0.70 12.75 -10.43
CA ARG A 31 1.24 13.07 -9.11
C ARG A 31 1.37 11.78 -8.31
N ILE A 32 2.51 11.58 -7.68
CA ILE A 32 2.73 10.46 -6.74
C ILE A 32 2.70 11.02 -5.33
N SER A 33 1.81 10.47 -4.51
CA SER A 33 1.73 10.76 -3.08
C SER A 33 2.17 9.53 -2.29
N PHE A 34 3.00 9.74 -1.29
CA PHE A 34 3.33 8.73 -0.28
C PHE A 34 3.50 9.39 1.09
N TRP A 35 3.49 8.59 2.15
CA TRP A 35 3.58 9.09 3.52
C TRP A 35 4.89 8.64 4.14
N LEU A 36 5.58 9.57 4.79
CA LEU A 36 6.76 9.23 5.57
C LEU A 36 6.32 8.36 6.76
N PRO A 37 6.97 7.20 6.97
CA PRO A 37 6.63 6.32 8.08
C PRO A 37 6.73 7.05 9.41
N ASP A 38 5.78 6.76 10.30
CA ASP A 38 5.78 7.19 11.71
C ASP A 38 5.51 8.69 11.95
N SER A 39 5.65 9.54 10.93
CA SER A 39 5.28 10.96 11.01
C SER A 39 3.94 11.28 10.36
N ALA A 40 3.40 10.36 9.54
CA ALA A 40 2.20 10.58 8.73
C ALA A 40 2.29 11.81 7.80
N MET A 41 3.50 12.31 7.55
CA MET A 41 3.70 13.49 6.71
C MET A 41 3.57 13.09 5.24
N PRO A 42 2.65 13.69 4.47
CA PRO A 42 2.51 13.40 3.05
C PRO A 42 3.64 14.06 2.25
N VAL A 43 4.17 13.32 1.28
CA VAL A 43 5.09 13.81 0.25
C VAL A 43 4.39 13.66 -1.10
N VAL A 44 4.35 14.76 -1.87
CA VAL A 44 3.75 14.77 -3.21
C VAL A 44 4.81 15.11 -4.24
N LEU A 45 5.21 14.12 -5.03
CA LEU A 45 6.14 14.31 -6.13
C LEU A 45 5.40 14.49 -7.44
N VAL A 46 5.85 15.46 -8.24
CA VAL A 46 5.38 15.67 -9.61
C VAL A 46 6.59 15.69 -10.55
N PRO A 47 6.45 15.21 -11.80
CA PRO A 47 7.58 15.09 -12.73
C PRO A 47 8.31 16.41 -13.01
N GLN A 48 7.58 17.53 -12.98
CA GLN A 48 8.10 18.87 -13.30
C GLN A 48 9.01 19.42 -12.19
N ASP A 49 8.56 19.33 -10.95
CA ASP A 49 9.27 19.90 -9.79
C ASP A 49 10.31 18.95 -9.21
N HIS A 50 10.09 17.62 -9.33
CA HIS A 50 10.92 16.60 -8.71
C HIS A 50 11.36 15.50 -9.70
N PRO A 51 11.93 15.83 -10.88
CA PRO A 51 12.12 14.88 -11.98
C PRO A 51 12.97 13.65 -11.60
N THR A 52 14.03 13.83 -10.81
CA THR A 52 14.91 12.73 -10.39
C THR A 52 14.24 11.84 -9.36
N ALA A 53 13.71 12.43 -8.28
CA ALA A 53 13.06 11.68 -7.20
C ALA A 53 11.80 10.96 -7.71
N TYR A 54 11.00 11.63 -8.53
CA TYR A 54 9.83 11.05 -9.19
C TYR A 54 10.19 9.81 -9.98
N ARG A 55 11.25 9.88 -10.81
CA ARG A 55 11.71 8.75 -11.61
C ARG A 55 12.17 7.58 -10.74
N GLN A 56 12.95 7.85 -9.69
CA GLN A 56 13.42 6.81 -8.78
C GLN A 56 12.26 6.12 -8.05
N VAL A 57 11.24 6.86 -7.64
CA VAL A 57 10.02 6.31 -7.03
C VAL A 57 9.25 5.46 -8.03
N MET A 58 9.07 5.93 -9.27
CA MET A 58 8.43 5.15 -10.34
C MET A 58 9.19 3.85 -10.62
N GLU A 59 10.50 3.91 -10.81
CA GLU A 59 11.34 2.73 -11.03
C GLU A 59 11.29 1.75 -9.86
N PHE A 60 11.17 2.25 -8.63
CA PHE A 60 10.98 1.41 -7.47
C PHE A 60 9.63 0.70 -7.51
N ILE A 61 8.53 1.44 -7.76
CA ILE A 61 7.17 0.90 -7.89
C ILE A 61 7.11 -0.17 -8.99
N ASP A 62 7.68 0.11 -10.17
CA ASP A 62 7.68 -0.80 -11.31
C ASP A 62 8.48 -2.10 -11.06
N ARG A 63 9.41 -2.08 -10.09
CA ARG A 63 10.19 -3.25 -9.67
C ARG A 63 9.58 -3.98 -8.47
N LEU A 64 8.51 -3.47 -7.87
CA LEU A 64 7.84 -4.19 -6.80
C LEU A 64 7.28 -5.49 -7.39
N PRO A 65 7.62 -6.65 -6.79
CA PRO A 65 7.07 -7.89 -7.27
C PRO A 65 5.56 -7.88 -7.04
N ASP A 66 4.81 -8.35 -8.03
CA ASP A 66 3.39 -8.67 -7.87
C ASP A 66 3.21 -9.65 -6.70
N ALA A 67 2.00 -9.65 -6.12
CA ALA A 67 1.65 -10.47 -4.97
C ALA A 67 2.08 -11.94 -5.18
N ASN A 68 3.10 -12.36 -4.44
CA ASN A 68 3.62 -13.73 -4.40
C ASN A 68 3.75 -14.21 -2.94
N ALA A 69 4.29 -15.41 -2.71
CA ALA A 69 4.32 -16.01 -1.38
C ALA A 69 5.00 -15.14 -0.31
N ASP A 70 5.99 -14.33 -0.70
CA ASP A 70 6.84 -13.56 0.22
C ASP A 70 6.70 -12.04 0.08
N CYS A 71 5.98 -11.55 -0.93
CA CYS A 71 5.73 -10.14 -1.16
C CYS A 71 4.24 -9.91 -1.44
N TYR A 72 3.58 -9.05 -0.64
CA TYR A 72 2.15 -8.78 -0.76
C TYR A 72 1.89 -7.33 -1.15
N TRP A 73 2.48 -6.89 -2.26
CA TRP A 73 2.07 -5.63 -2.88
C TRP A 73 0.83 -5.86 -3.75
N VAL A 74 -0.17 -5.01 -3.58
CA VAL A 74 -1.39 -5.02 -4.42
C VAL A 74 -1.52 -3.69 -5.13
N ASN A 75 -1.84 -3.75 -6.41
CA ASN A 75 -2.24 -2.60 -7.21
C ASN A 75 -3.76 -2.57 -7.28
N LEU A 76 -4.38 -1.43 -6.97
CA LEU A 76 -5.82 -1.28 -7.08
C LEU A 76 -6.21 0.14 -7.44
N VAL A 77 -7.32 0.28 -8.16
CA VAL A 77 -7.91 1.59 -8.48
C VAL A 77 -9.01 1.89 -7.47
N TYR A 78 -8.89 3.03 -6.79
CA TYR A 78 -9.87 3.51 -5.82
C TYR A 78 -9.97 5.03 -5.91
N ASP A 79 -11.19 5.56 -5.89
CA ASP A 79 -11.47 7.01 -6.04
C ASP A 79 -10.66 7.69 -7.16
N ARG A 80 -10.67 7.07 -8.36
CA ARG A 80 -9.96 7.53 -9.57
C ARG A 80 -8.42 7.64 -9.42
N ARG A 81 -7.85 7.06 -8.37
CA ARG A 81 -6.41 6.98 -8.13
C ARG A 81 -5.96 5.52 -8.18
N GLN A 82 -4.73 5.32 -8.60
CA GLN A 82 -4.05 4.04 -8.51
C GLN A 82 -3.29 3.97 -7.20
N TYR A 83 -3.48 2.90 -6.47
CA TYR A 83 -2.79 2.64 -5.22
C TYR A 83 -1.90 1.40 -5.37
N THR A 84 -0.67 1.51 -4.89
CA THR A 84 0.26 0.38 -4.73
C THR A 84 0.51 0.21 -3.25
N ILE A 85 0.01 -0.88 -2.65
CA ILE A 85 -0.11 -1.03 -1.19
C ILE A 85 0.59 -2.29 -0.73
N ASN A 86 1.43 -2.20 0.30
CA ASN A 86 2.02 -3.36 0.95
C ASN A 86 1.08 -3.91 2.02
N LEU A 87 0.42 -5.04 1.75
CA LEU A 87 -0.56 -5.64 2.66
C LEU A 87 0.05 -6.07 4.00
N LYS A 88 1.36 -6.37 4.05
CA LYS A 88 2.06 -6.69 5.32
C LYS A 88 2.03 -5.55 6.33
N THR A 89 1.74 -4.33 5.88
CA THR A 89 1.72 -3.14 6.73
C THR A 89 0.32 -2.82 7.26
N ILE A 90 -0.71 -3.46 6.72
CA ILE A 90 -2.09 -3.29 7.15
C ILE A 90 -2.28 -4.01 8.48
N ARG A 91 -2.89 -3.32 9.45
CA ARG A 91 -3.04 -3.80 10.82
C ARG A 91 -4.41 -4.41 11.11
N ALA A 92 -5.42 -4.07 10.32
CA ALA A 92 -6.77 -4.54 10.53
C ALA A 92 -7.53 -4.62 9.20
N PHE A 93 -8.38 -5.63 9.11
CA PHE A 93 -9.35 -5.83 8.05
C PHE A 93 -10.72 -6.04 8.69
N SER A 94 -11.77 -5.57 8.03
CA SER A 94 -13.14 -5.89 8.38
C SER A 94 -13.87 -6.46 7.17
N ARG A 95 -14.81 -7.36 7.42
CA ARG A 95 -15.63 -8.01 6.41
C ARG A 95 -17.09 -7.97 6.85
N SER A 96 -17.96 -7.40 6.04
CA SER A 96 -19.40 -7.41 6.31
C SER A 96 -20.09 -8.62 5.68
N ALA A 97 -21.31 -8.92 6.12
CA ALA A 97 -22.08 -10.08 5.66
C ALA A 97 -22.31 -10.13 4.14
N ASN A 98 -22.32 -8.97 3.48
CA ASN A 98 -22.42 -8.86 2.02
C ASN A 98 -21.08 -9.06 1.28
N GLY A 99 -20.03 -9.48 1.97
CA GLY A 99 -18.71 -9.70 1.38
C GLY A 99 -17.88 -8.44 1.13
N ARG A 100 -18.36 -7.24 1.48
CA ARG A 100 -17.53 -6.02 1.37
C ARG A 100 -16.37 -6.09 2.36
N LEU A 101 -15.18 -5.80 1.86
CA LEU A 101 -13.94 -5.81 2.62
C LEU A 101 -13.46 -4.37 2.83
N VAL A 102 -13.08 -4.02 4.06
CA VAL A 102 -12.52 -2.71 4.38
C VAL A 102 -11.21 -2.87 5.13
N PHE A 103 -10.23 -2.06 4.78
CA PHE A 103 -8.99 -1.90 5.52
C PHE A 103 -8.56 -0.43 5.53
N TRP A 104 -7.65 -0.07 6.42
CA TRP A 104 -7.18 1.30 6.56
C TRP A 104 -5.72 1.39 6.15
N LEU A 105 -5.41 2.35 5.28
CA LEU A 105 -4.05 2.64 4.91
C LEU A 105 -3.27 3.11 6.14
N PRO A 106 -2.03 2.62 6.31
CA PRO A 106 -1.19 3.05 7.42
C PRO A 106 -0.84 4.53 7.24
N ASP A 107 -0.46 5.19 8.32
CA ASP A 107 -0.03 6.59 8.36
C ASP A 107 -1.13 7.64 8.09
N ASN A 108 -2.04 7.44 7.13
CA ASN A 108 -3.11 8.40 6.83
C ASN A 108 -4.52 7.98 7.29
N GLY A 109 -4.71 6.71 7.66
CA GLY A 109 -5.99 6.19 8.16
C GLY A 109 -7.11 6.15 7.13
N GLN A 110 -6.83 6.40 5.84
CA GLN A 110 -7.82 6.35 4.77
C GLN A 110 -8.38 4.94 4.66
N ASP A 111 -9.71 4.82 4.62
CA ASP A 111 -10.38 3.54 4.40
C ASP A 111 -10.38 3.15 2.92
N MET A 112 -10.11 1.87 2.68
CA MET A 112 -10.09 1.24 1.37
C MET A 112 -11.19 0.20 1.34
N VAL A 113 -12.21 0.46 0.52
CA VAL A 113 -13.41 -0.37 0.45
C VAL A 113 -13.38 -1.16 -0.85
N LEU A 114 -13.31 -2.49 -0.73
CA LEU A 114 -13.33 -3.41 -1.86
C LEU A 114 -14.64 -4.18 -1.92
N HIS A 115 -15.27 -4.17 -3.11
CA HIS A 115 -16.42 -5.00 -3.42
C HIS A 115 -15.98 -6.19 -4.29
N PRO A 116 -16.48 -7.42 -4.03
CA PRO A 116 -16.08 -8.60 -4.81
C PRO A 116 -16.36 -8.47 -6.31
N GLU A 117 -17.38 -7.72 -6.70
CA GLU A 117 -17.73 -7.53 -8.13
C GLU A 117 -16.99 -6.35 -8.78
N LEU A 118 -16.84 -5.22 -8.07
CA LEU A 118 -16.26 -3.99 -8.63
C LEU A 118 -14.72 -4.02 -8.58
N ASN A 119 -14.16 -4.81 -7.67
CA ASN A 119 -12.73 -4.87 -7.40
C ASN A 119 -12.23 -6.32 -7.40
N ALA A 120 -12.81 -7.20 -8.23
CA ALA A 120 -12.61 -8.65 -8.15
C ALA A 120 -11.14 -9.08 -7.96
N GLU A 121 -10.23 -8.58 -8.80
CA GLU A 121 -8.80 -8.91 -8.72
C GLU A 121 -8.17 -8.49 -7.39
N ALA A 122 -8.26 -7.21 -7.02
CA ALA A 122 -7.73 -6.69 -5.77
C ALA A 122 -8.40 -7.36 -4.56
N TYR A 123 -9.71 -7.62 -4.64
CA TYR A 123 -10.47 -8.30 -3.61
C TYR A 123 -9.94 -9.72 -3.37
N HIS A 124 -9.71 -10.49 -4.43
CA HIS A 124 -9.15 -11.85 -4.34
C HIS A 124 -7.75 -11.82 -3.71
N LEU A 125 -6.86 -10.95 -4.18
CA LEU A 125 -5.50 -10.83 -3.63
C LEU A 125 -5.49 -10.48 -2.13
N VAL A 126 -6.32 -9.51 -1.73
CA VAL A 126 -6.43 -9.11 -0.32
C VAL A 126 -7.07 -10.22 0.51
N ASN A 127 -8.10 -10.90 0.00
CA ASN A 127 -8.73 -12.01 0.69
C ASN A 127 -7.79 -13.21 0.87
N ASP A 128 -6.97 -13.52 -0.14
CA ASP A 128 -5.97 -14.58 -0.07
C ASP A 128 -4.89 -14.25 0.95
N TYR A 129 -4.45 -12.99 1.00
CA TYR A 129 -3.53 -12.52 2.04
C TYR A 129 -4.11 -12.70 3.45
N ILE A 130 -5.35 -12.24 3.67
CA ILE A 130 -6.04 -12.41 4.96
C ILE A 130 -6.12 -13.89 5.32
N THR A 131 -6.53 -14.74 4.37
CA THR A 131 -6.66 -16.19 4.58
C THR A 131 -5.32 -16.79 5.02
N LYS A 132 -4.23 -16.46 4.34
CA LYS A 132 -2.87 -16.90 4.73
C LYS A 132 -2.47 -16.43 6.12
N CYS A 133 -2.82 -15.21 6.51
CA CYS A 133 -2.53 -14.69 7.85
C CYS A 133 -3.30 -15.42 8.95
N ILE A 134 -4.54 -15.84 8.70
CA ILE A 134 -5.37 -16.55 9.68
C ILE A 134 -5.20 -18.06 9.68
N THR A 135 -4.68 -18.68 8.62
CA THR A 135 -4.45 -20.13 8.53
C THR A 135 -2.97 -20.53 8.55
N GLY A 136 -2.06 -19.56 8.63
CA GLY A 136 -0.62 -19.78 8.61
C GLY A 136 -0.08 -20.42 9.91
N PRO A 137 1.18 -20.89 9.91
CA PRO A 137 1.83 -21.43 11.11
C PRO A 137 1.84 -20.37 12.23
N GLY A 138 1.24 -20.68 13.38
CA GLY A 138 1.06 -19.75 14.50
C GLY A 138 -0.31 -19.09 14.59
N ALA A 139 -1.24 -19.39 13.67
CA ALA A 139 -2.64 -19.06 13.85
C ALA A 139 -3.22 -19.82 15.05
N ILE A 140 -3.80 -19.08 16.00
CA ILE A 140 -4.67 -19.63 17.03
C ILE A 140 -5.93 -20.15 16.34
N ASP A 141 -6.15 -21.46 16.38
CA ASP A 141 -7.37 -22.08 15.90
C ASP A 141 -8.57 -21.43 16.61
N PRO A 142 -9.45 -20.69 15.91
CA PRO A 142 -10.59 -20.03 16.52
C PRO A 142 -11.62 -21.00 17.09
N LEU A 143 -11.47 -22.32 16.88
CA LEU A 143 -12.33 -23.37 17.42
C LEU A 143 -11.78 -24.07 18.67
N MET A 144 -10.61 -23.68 19.19
CA MET A 144 -10.04 -24.20 20.45
C MET A 144 -10.59 -23.52 21.72
N GLY A 145 -11.76 -22.87 21.63
CA GLY A 145 -12.47 -22.28 22.77
C GLY A 145 -13.86 -22.88 22.92
N ASN A 146 -13.94 -24.08 23.52
CA ASN A 146 -15.12 -24.61 24.20
C ASN A 146 -14.67 -25.38 25.44
#